data_AF-A0A1Q7TW76-F1
#
_entry.id   AF-A0A1Q7TW76-F1
#
_cell.length_a   1.000
_cell.length_b   1.000
_cell.length_c   1.000
_cell.angle_alpha   90.00
_cell.angle_beta   90.00
_cell.angle_gamma   90.00
#
_symmetry.space_group_name_H-M   'P 1'
#
loop_
_entity.id
_entity.type
_entity.pdbx_description
1 polymer ?
#
loop_
_entity_poly.entity_id
_entity_poly.type
_entity_poly.pdbx_seq_one_letter_code
_entity_poly.pdbx_strand_id
1 'polypeptide(L)'
;MDGSDIGALSDVRIGRIIAVSASQAVALLERCDPSRASERDWPVEMGALVKMQTRVSTVYGMVSGLRVPLPNLSPSDQELKVIELELAGETLREENGEQGAFRRGVSAHPALDEPVYLASPADLAQVYARPSVATARIGTLHQDSAVPAYILTNELFGKHFSIVGTTGSGKSCVVATILSAVIERNPNAHVMLIDPHGEYAAAFGDQGLVLSPGDGLHLPYWLFNFEEIVEIVLGSDRQPEQAKILGDAILAAKQAYFAKQGLDKTGTVDTPVPYRMSEVLRHLDVAMGALDRPENVGAFQGLQQRLQTLQSDARYAFVFGQRLTVRDELTAIIAQLLRIPVDGKPITILDVSGIPSEVLNVVVSVLCRLTFDFALWSDSPVPVTIVCEEAHRYAPRDTGLGFEPAKRALSRIAKEGRKYGVSLCVVTQRPSDLAPGLLSECNTIFALRMTNHDDQEIVRGAVPEASHGLMNFLPALRNGEAIAAGEGVSMPMRVCFDVLPDDRRPRSATASFTGAWSEESEASQVERAVERWRRGVRHAA
;
A
#
# COMPACT_ATOMS: atom_id res chain seq x y z
N MET A 1 -5.83 -28.79 -44.43
CA MET A 1 -5.62 -27.62 -45.28
C MET A 1 -5.41 -26.42 -44.37
N ASP A 2 -4.50 -26.50 -43.40
CA ASP A 2 -3.02 -26.54 -43.45
C ASP A 2 -2.62 -25.16 -42.90
N GLY A 3 -2.13 -24.99 -41.68
CA GLY A 3 -1.27 -25.90 -40.93
C GLY A 3 0.21 -25.69 -41.25
N SER A 4 0.60 -24.52 -41.78
CA SER A 4 2.00 -24.10 -41.91
C SER A 4 2.05 -22.65 -42.40
N ASP A 5 2.43 -21.73 -41.51
CA ASP A 5 3.08 -20.42 -41.77
C ASP A 5 2.71 -19.39 -40.69
N ILE A 6 3.00 -19.73 -39.43
CA ILE A 6 3.42 -18.71 -38.46
C ILE A 6 4.94 -18.72 -38.55
N GLY A 7 5.49 -17.93 -39.47
CA GLY A 7 6.93 -17.76 -39.62
C GLY A 7 7.53 -17.34 -38.28
N ALA A 8 8.49 -18.14 -37.79
CA ALA A 8 9.32 -17.80 -36.65
C ALA A 8 9.94 -16.42 -36.89
N LEU A 9 9.52 -15.40 -36.13
CA LEU A 9 10.22 -14.14 -36.05
C LEU A 9 11.62 -14.47 -35.50
N SER A 10 12.61 -14.47 -36.40
CA SER A 10 14.02 -14.69 -36.09
C SER A 10 14.47 -13.70 -35.02
N ASP A 11 15.08 -14.19 -33.95
CA ASP A 11 15.67 -13.39 -32.88
C ASP A 11 16.51 -12.23 -33.47
N VAL A 12 16.13 -10.99 -33.17
CA VAL A 12 16.80 -9.80 -33.72
C VAL A 12 18.10 -9.58 -32.96
N ARG A 13 19.23 -9.91 -33.59
CA ARG A 13 20.57 -9.63 -33.04
C ARG A 13 20.81 -8.12 -33.04
N ILE A 14 21.09 -7.57 -31.88
CA ILE A 14 21.34 -6.14 -31.67
C ILE A 14 22.80 -5.82 -31.31
N GLY A 15 23.68 -6.81 -31.18
CA GLY A 15 25.07 -6.51 -30.85
C GLY A 15 25.79 -7.64 -30.15
N ARG A 16 26.83 -7.28 -29.40
CA ARG A 16 27.65 -8.21 -28.62
C ARG A 16 28.16 -7.61 -27.32
N ILE A 17 28.43 -8.47 -26.34
CA ILE A 17 28.92 -8.08 -25.02
C ILE A 17 30.38 -7.63 -25.09
N ILE A 18 30.68 -6.48 -24.49
CA ILE A 18 32.04 -5.90 -24.43
C ILE A 18 32.56 -5.73 -23.01
N ALA A 19 31.69 -5.74 -22.00
CA ALA A 19 32.09 -5.77 -20.59
C ALA A 19 31.03 -6.48 -19.76
N VAL A 20 31.46 -7.16 -18.70
CA VAL A 20 30.57 -7.85 -17.76
C VAL A 20 31.08 -7.62 -16.34
N SER A 21 30.15 -7.31 -15.45
CA SER A 21 30.32 -7.14 -14.01
C SER A 21 29.34 -8.06 -13.29
N ALA A 22 29.27 -8.00 -11.95
CA ALA A 22 28.45 -8.91 -11.16
C ALA A 22 26.95 -8.87 -11.52
N SER A 23 26.37 -7.67 -11.64
CA SER A 23 24.94 -7.44 -11.94
C SER A 23 24.71 -6.68 -13.24
N GLN A 24 25.78 -6.21 -13.90
CA GLN A 24 25.71 -5.37 -15.08
C GLN A 24 26.52 -5.95 -16.23
N ALA A 25 26.09 -5.69 -17.44
CA ALA A 25 26.86 -5.93 -18.65
C ALA A 25 26.78 -4.72 -19.57
N VAL A 26 27.72 -4.63 -20.50
CA VAL A 26 27.77 -3.57 -21.49
C VAL A 26 27.85 -4.22 -22.85
N ALA A 27 26.95 -3.84 -23.76
CA ALA A 27 26.94 -4.36 -25.12
C ALA A 27 27.20 -3.26 -26.14
N LEU A 28 28.03 -3.58 -27.13
CA LEU A 28 28.23 -2.75 -28.30
C LEU A 28 27.11 -3.05 -29.30
N LEU A 29 26.45 -2.00 -29.78
CA LEU A 29 25.41 -2.08 -30.80
C LEU A 29 26.05 -2.28 -32.19
N GLU A 30 25.70 -3.36 -32.88
CA GLU A 30 26.19 -3.69 -34.25
C GLU A 30 25.08 -3.58 -35.31
N ARG A 31 25.29 -2.77 -36.36
CA ARG A 31 24.23 -2.45 -37.34
C ARG A 31 23.61 -3.75 -37.88
N CYS A 32 22.28 -3.88 -37.75
CA CYS A 32 21.56 -4.90 -38.50
C CYS A 32 21.70 -4.63 -40.01
N ASP A 33 21.96 -5.69 -40.76
CA ASP A 33 22.07 -5.80 -42.22
C ASP A 33 21.66 -4.55 -43.05
N PRO A 34 22.59 -3.92 -43.82
CA PRO A 34 22.31 -2.70 -44.60
C PRO A 34 21.23 -2.87 -45.69
N SER A 35 20.78 -4.10 -45.97
CA SER A 35 19.74 -4.41 -46.95
C SER A 35 18.30 -4.19 -46.46
N ARG A 36 18.08 -3.97 -45.15
CA ARG A 36 16.74 -3.77 -44.53
C ARG A 36 16.51 -2.37 -43.95
N ALA A 37 17.33 -1.39 -44.34
CA ALA A 37 17.31 -0.04 -43.77
C ALA A 37 16.04 0.76 -44.10
N SER A 38 15.14 0.87 -43.12
CA SER A 38 14.30 2.06 -42.96
C SER A 38 14.95 2.92 -41.86
N GLU A 39 14.99 4.24 -42.02
CA GLU A 39 15.76 5.25 -41.27
C GLU A 39 15.62 5.31 -39.72
N ARG A 40 15.01 4.32 -39.05
CA ARG A 40 14.98 4.16 -37.58
C ARG A 40 15.84 2.97 -37.16
N ASP A 41 17.15 3.15 -37.24
CA ASP A 41 18.13 2.05 -37.25
C ASP A 41 18.37 1.31 -35.92
N TRP A 42 17.64 1.60 -34.82
CA TRP A 42 17.71 0.74 -33.62
C TRP A 42 16.38 0.63 -32.86
N PRO A 43 15.81 -0.56 -32.69
CA PRO A 43 14.56 -0.75 -31.95
C PRO A 43 14.75 -0.82 -30.42
N VAL A 44 15.94 -0.47 -29.90
CA VAL A 44 16.26 -0.68 -28.48
C VAL A 44 16.04 0.61 -27.70
N GLU A 45 15.06 0.55 -26.80
CA GLU A 45 14.77 1.62 -25.84
C GLU A 45 15.22 1.22 -24.44
N MET A 46 15.36 2.20 -23.56
CA MET A 46 15.55 1.93 -22.13
C MET A 46 14.38 1.11 -21.58
N GLY A 47 14.68 0.13 -20.73
CA GLY A 47 13.71 -0.82 -20.21
C GLY A 47 13.40 -1.99 -21.16
N ALA A 48 13.92 -1.99 -22.39
CA ALA A 48 13.80 -3.14 -23.28
C ALA A 48 14.49 -4.37 -22.70
N LEU A 49 13.85 -5.53 -22.86
CA LEU A 49 14.42 -6.81 -22.46
C LEU A 49 15.27 -7.38 -23.58
N VAL A 50 16.48 -7.80 -23.25
CA VAL A 50 17.41 -8.47 -24.16
C VAL A 50 17.76 -9.84 -23.60
N LYS A 51 18.13 -10.76 -24.48
CA LYS A 51 18.57 -12.10 -24.12
C LYS A 51 19.97 -12.39 -24.66
N MET A 52 20.73 -13.11 -23.86
CA MET A 52 22.07 -13.59 -24.16
C MET A 52 22.07 -15.10 -23.94
N GLN A 53 22.55 -15.84 -24.92
CA GLN A 53 22.65 -17.28 -24.79
C GLN A 53 23.96 -17.63 -24.10
N THR A 54 23.92 -18.34 -22.99
CA THR A 54 25.11 -18.90 -22.36
C THR A 54 25.21 -20.40 -22.64
N ARG A 55 26.26 -21.04 -22.14
CA ARG A 55 26.44 -22.49 -22.29
C ARG A 55 25.33 -23.31 -21.63
N VAL A 56 24.74 -22.80 -20.56
CA VAL A 56 23.82 -23.56 -19.68
C VAL A 56 22.44 -22.92 -19.53
N SER A 57 22.29 -21.66 -19.91
CA SER A 57 21.04 -20.90 -19.74
C SER A 57 20.89 -19.80 -20.79
N THR A 58 19.66 -19.33 -20.96
CA THR A 58 19.41 -18.04 -21.62
C THR A 58 19.28 -16.98 -20.52
N VAL A 59 20.22 -16.04 -20.49
CA VAL A 59 20.24 -14.93 -19.54
C VAL A 59 19.44 -13.77 -20.12
N TYR A 60 18.60 -13.17 -19.29
CA TYR A 60 17.83 -11.98 -19.61
C TYR A 60 18.39 -10.76 -18.88
N GLY A 61 18.58 -9.68 -19.62
CA GLY A 61 19.01 -8.39 -19.10
C GLY A 61 18.10 -7.28 -19.58
N MET A 62 18.01 -6.21 -18.81
CA MET A 62 17.22 -5.04 -19.16
C MET A 62 18.12 -3.88 -19.52
N VAL A 63 17.76 -3.11 -20.54
CA VAL A 63 18.53 -1.93 -20.95
C VAL A 63 18.36 -0.82 -19.91
N SER A 64 19.43 -0.51 -19.19
CA SER A 64 19.47 0.49 -18.12
C SER A 64 20.16 1.79 -18.52
N GLY A 65 20.85 1.82 -19.66
CA GLY A 65 21.54 3.00 -20.18
C GLY A 65 21.79 2.91 -21.69
N LEU A 66 21.73 4.06 -22.38
CA LEU A 66 22.13 4.24 -23.78
C LEU A 66 23.22 5.32 -23.83
N ARG A 67 24.40 4.99 -24.36
CA ARG A 67 25.54 5.93 -24.41
C ARG A 67 26.20 5.94 -25.79
N VAL A 68 26.69 7.12 -26.16
CA VAL A 68 27.63 7.33 -27.29
C VAL A 68 28.91 7.90 -26.70
N PRO A 69 29.89 7.05 -26.31
CA PRO A 69 31.07 7.50 -25.57
C PRO A 69 31.94 8.48 -26.36
N LEU A 70 31.95 8.34 -27.69
CA LEU A 70 32.68 9.19 -28.62
C LEU A 70 31.71 9.65 -29.72
N PRO A 71 31.06 10.82 -29.56
CA PRO A 71 30.29 11.42 -30.64
C PRO A 71 31.26 11.91 -31.72
N ASN A 72 31.13 11.40 -32.94
CA ASN A 72 32.04 11.77 -34.02
C ASN A 72 31.74 13.18 -34.53
N LEU A 73 32.80 13.94 -34.87
CA LEU A 73 32.70 15.29 -35.42
C LEU A 73 32.40 15.29 -36.94
N SER A 74 32.59 14.15 -37.61
CA SER A 74 32.43 13.99 -39.06
C SER A 74 31.40 12.90 -39.39
N PRO A 75 30.52 13.09 -40.40
CA PRO A 75 29.48 12.14 -40.78
C PRO A 75 29.98 10.82 -41.40
N SER A 76 31.29 10.66 -41.61
CA SER A 76 31.92 9.45 -42.17
C SER A 76 32.38 8.44 -41.11
N ASP A 77 32.50 8.84 -39.85
CA ASP A 77 33.04 7.98 -38.80
C ASP A 77 31.92 7.16 -38.14
N GLN A 78 32.16 5.86 -37.95
CA GLN A 78 31.21 4.97 -37.28
C GLN A 78 31.05 5.38 -35.80
N GLU A 79 29.84 5.83 -35.43
CA GLU A 79 29.52 6.13 -34.04
C GLU A 79 29.49 4.84 -33.22
N LEU A 80 30.31 4.79 -32.17
CA LEU A 80 30.25 3.71 -31.19
C LEU A 80 29.04 3.93 -30.28
N LYS A 81 28.03 3.09 -30.43
CA LYS A 81 26.82 3.10 -29.60
C LYS A 81 26.86 1.93 -28.64
N VAL A 82 26.66 2.20 -27.36
CA VAL A 82 26.80 1.24 -26.29
C VAL A 82 25.54 1.24 -25.43
N ILE A 83 25.08 0.06 -25.07
CA ILE A 83 23.99 -0.12 -24.10
C ILE A 83 24.53 -0.70 -22.80
N GLU A 84 24.03 -0.15 -21.69
CA GLU A 84 24.21 -0.70 -20.36
C GLU A 84 23.04 -1.63 -20.08
N LEU A 85 23.37 -2.83 -19.62
CA LEU A 85 22.44 -3.90 -19.34
C LEU A 85 22.49 -4.25 -17.86
N GLU A 86 21.32 -4.45 -17.29
CA GLU A 86 21.13 -4.90 -15.92
C GLU A 86 20.66 -6.37 -15.97
N LEU A 87 21.51 -7.29 -15.52
CA LEU A 87 21.23 -8.72 -15.59
C LEU A 87 20.14 -9.06 -14.57
N ALA A 88 19.02 -9.57 -15.05
CA ALA A 88 17.82 -9.73 -14.22
C ALA A 88 17.53 -11.19 -13.84
N GLY A 89 17.74 -12.12 -14.76
CA GLY A 89 17.47 -13.53 -14.52
C GLY A 89 17.83 -14.44 -15.67
N GLU A 90 17.42 -15.69 -15.57
CA GLU A 90 17.72 -16.70 -16.59
C GLU A 90 16.61 -17.74 -16.73
N THR A 91 16.65 -18.45 -17.85
CA THR A 91 15.94 -19.71 -18.07
C THR A 91 16.97 -20.79 -18.30
N LEU A 92 16.93 -21.85 -17.50
CA LEU A 92 17.80 -23.01 -17.71
C LEU A 92 17.35 -23.78 -18.95
N ARG A 93 18.32 -24.38 -19.65
CA ARG A 93 18.01 -25.39 -20.65
C ARG A 93 17.78 -26.72 -19.94
N GLU A 94 16.60 -27.31 -20.10
CA GLU A 94 16.34 -28.66 -19.60
C GLU A 94 16.95 -29.71 -20.52
N GLU A 95 17.21 -30.92 -20.00
CA GLU A 95 17.84 -32.03 -20.75
C GLU A 95 17.05 -32.42 -22.02
N ASN A 96 15.76 -32.06 -22.07
CA ASN A 96 14.82 -32.34 -23.15
C ASN A 96 14.90 -31.31 -24.30
N GLY A 97 15.71 -30.25 -24.17
CA GLY A 97 15.81 -29.15 -25.12
C GLY A 97 14.75 -28.06 -24.94
N GLU A 98 13.79 -28.23 -24.03
CA GLU A 98 12.83 -27.20 -23.64
C GLU A 98 13.46 -26.17 -22.69
N GLN A 99 12.96 -24.93 -22.75
CA GLN A 99 13.37 -23.88 -21.81
C GLN A 99 12.61 -24.03 -20.50
N GLY A 100 13.34 -24.16 -19.40
CA GLY A 100 12.77 -24.24 -18.05
C GLY A 100 12.14 -22.93 -17.58
N ALA A 101 11.59 -22.95 -16.37
CA ALA A 101 10.95 -21.77 -15.79
C ALA A 101 11.94 -20.61 -15.56
N PHE A 102 11.50 -19.38 -15.82
CA PHE A 102 12.29 -18.18 -15.54
C PHE A 102 12.54 -18.02 -14.03
N ARG A 103 13.78 -17.76 -13.68
CA ARG A 103 14.20 -17.46 -12.30
C ARG A 103 15.07 -16.21 -12.24
N ARG A 104 15.05 -15.55 -11.08
CA ARG A 104 15.89 -14.38 -10.82
C ARG A 104 17.32 -14.80 -10.53
N GLY A 105 18.24 -13.92 -10.88
CA GLY A 105 19.67 -14.19 -10.81
C GLY A 105 20.17 -15.02 -11.99
N VAL A 106 21.48 -14.99 -12.18
CA VAL A 106 22.17 -15.65 -13.28
C VAL A 106 23.12 -16.69 -12.71
N SER A 107 23.08 -17.93 -13.22
CA SER A 107 24.01 -18.99 -12.79
C SER A 107 25.33 -18.90 -13.54
N ALA A 108 25.29 -18.39 -14.77
CA ALA A 108 26.46 -18.13 -15.59
C ALA A 108 26.31 -16.75 -16.22
N HIS A 109 27.34 -15.91 -16.05
CA HIS A 109 27.41 -14.61 -16.70
C HIS A 109 27.68 -14.78 -18.21
N PRO A 110 27.16 -13.88 -19.07
CA PRO A 110 27.52 -13.88 -20.48
C PRO A 110 29.02 -13.67 -20.65
N ALA A 111 29.61 -14.29 -21.67
CA ALA A 111 31.02 -14.08 -22.01
C ALA A 111 31.19 -12.79 -22.84
N LEU A 112 32.43 -12.31 -22.93
CA LEU A 112 32.77 -11.28 -23.91
C LEU A 112 32.53 -11.81 -25.33
N ASP A 113 32.12 -10.91 -26.23
CA ASP A 113 31.73 -11.18 -27.61
C ASP A 113 30.47 -12.04 -27.81
N GLU A 114 29.80 -12.45 -26.73
CA GLU A 114 28.53 -13.17 -26.83
C GLU A 114 27.47 -12.28 -27.49
N PRO A 115 26.72 -12.79 -28.48
CA PRO A 115 25.69 -12.01 -29.16
C PRO A 115 24.53 -11.66 -28.22
N VAL A 116 24.00 -10.45 -28.39
CA VAL A 116 22.84 -9.93 -27.68
C VAL A 116 21.66 -9.86 -28.65
N TYR A 117 20.51 -10.38 -28.24
CA TYR A 117 19.29 -10.38 -29.01
C TYR A 117 18.19 -9.62 -28.28
N LEU A 118 17.28 -8.98 -29.02
CA LEU A 118 16.05 -8.45 -28.45
C LEU A 118 15.14 -9.61 -27.99
N ALA A 119 14.49 -9.48 -26.84
CA ALA A 119 13.53 -10.48 -26.38
C ALA A 119 12.31 -10.52 -27.31
N SER A 120 11.88 -11.72 -27.69
CA SER A 120 10.67 -11.95 -28.46
C SER A 120 9.42 -11.87 -27.58
N PRO A 121 8.21 -11.71 -28.16
CA PRO A 121 6.96 -11.78 -27.39
C PRO A 121 6.79 -13.08 -26.59
N ALA A 122 7.30 -14.20 -27.10
CA ALA A 122 7.28 -15.48 -26.38
C ALA A 122 8.19 -15.46 -25.14
N ASP A 123 9.39 -14.88 -25.27
CA ASP A 123 10.30 -14.70 -24.13
C ASP A 123 9.66 -13.79 -23.07
N LEU A 124 9.02 -12.69 -23.49
CA LEU A 124 8.32 -11.76 -22.60
C LEU A 124 7.18 -12.45 -21.85
N ALA A 125 6.38 -13.28 -22.53
CA ALA A 125 5.31 -14.04 -21.88
C ALA A 125 5.85 -15.01 -20.81
N GLN A 126 6.96 -15.70 -21.09
CA GLN A 126 7.60 -16.62 -20.14
C GLN A 126 8.18 -15.88 -18.91
N VAL A 127 8.78 -14.71 -19.13
CA VAL A 127 9.38 -13.89 -18.07
C VAL A 127 8.31 -13.23 -17.19
N TYR A 128 7.28 -12.61 -17.78
CA TYR A 128 6.31 -11.81 -17.03
C TYR A 128 5.12 -12.60 -16.50
N ALA A 129 4.55 -13.55 -17.25
CA ALA A 129 3.28 -14.20 -16.88
C ALA A 129 3.41 -15.40 -15.92
N ARG A 130 4.61 -16.00 -15.79
CA ARG A 130 4.92 -17.18 -14.95
C ARG A 130 3.74 -18.14 -14.77
N PRO A 131 3.41 -18.96 -15.79
CA PRO A 131 2.15 -19.73 -15.85
C PRO A 131 1.92 -20.71 -14.69
N SER A 132 2.97 -21.08 -13.95
CA SER A 132 2.90 -21.98 -12.79
C SER A 132 2.60 -21.28 -11.45
N VAL A 133 2.42 -19.96 -11.43
CA VAL A 133 2.25 -19.16 -10.19
C VAL A 133 0.93 -18.38 -10.23
N ALA A 134 0.31 -18.15 -9.07
CA ALA A 134 -0.87 -17.29 -8.96
C ALA A 134 -0.53 -15.85 -9.35
N THR A 135 -1.13 -15.37 -10.45
CA THR A 135 -0.91 -14.04 -10.99
C THR A 135 -2.21 -13.28 -11.25
N ALA A 136 -2.11 -11.94 -11.20
CA ALA A 136 -3.18 -11.03 -11.61
C ALA A 136 -2.65 -10.03 -12.64
N ARG A 137 -3.39 -9.82 -13.74
CA ARG A 137 -3.06 -8.84 -14.77
C ARG A 137 -3.49 -7.46 -14.28
N ILE A 138 -2.58 -6.48 -14.33
CA ILE A 138 -2.83 -5.11 -13.87
C ILE A 138 -2.74 -4.07 -14.99
N GLY A 139 -2.30 -4.48 -16.18
CA GLY A 139 -2.07 -3.58 -17.30
C GLY A 139 -1.20 -4.19 -18.38
N THR A 140 -0.38 -3.36 -19.01
CA THR A 140 0.58 -3.75 -20.06
C THR A 140 1.95 -3.13 -19.80
N LEU A 141 2.99 -3.65 -20.44
CA LEU A 141 4.30 -3.01 -20.43
C LEU A 141 4.27 -1.71 -21.24
N HIS A 142 5.01 -0.70 -20.81
CA HIS A 142 5.06 0.59 -21.51
C HIS A 142 5.68 0.46 -22.91
N GLN A 143 6.76 -0.31 -23.02
CA GLN A 143 7.48 -0.51 -24.28
C GLN A 143 6.69 -1.35 -25.31
N ASP A 144 5.76 -2.19 -24.85
CA ASP A 144 4.93 -3.02 -25.71
C ASP A 144 3.55 -3.27 -25.09
N SER A 145 2.54 -2.59 -25.61
CA SER A 145 1.15 -2.72 -25.18
C SER A 145 0.54 -4.11 -25.45
N ALA A 146 1.14 -4.92 -26.33
CA ALA A 146 0.69 -6.30 -26.54
C ALA A 146 1.09 -7.22 -25.39
N VAL A 147 2.05 -6.81 -24.56
CA VAL A 147 2.57 -7.62 -23.46
C VAL A 147 1.85 -7.28 -22.16
N PRO A 148 1.07 -8.21 -21.60
CA PRO A 148 0.38 -7.99 -20.32
C PRO A 148 1.38 -7.90 -19.16
N ALA A 149 1.13 -6.95 -18.26
CA ALA A 149 1.84 -6.81 -17.00
C ALA A 149 1.11 -7.59 -15.90
N TYR A 150 1.83 -8.50 -15.25
CA TYR A 150 1.30 -9.34 -14.18
C TYR A 150 2.01 -9.08 -12.85
N ILE A 151 1.24 -9.17 -11.77
CA ILE A 151 1.76 -9.27 -10.40
C ILE A 151 1.67 -10.71 -9.90
N LEU A 152 2.63 -11.09 -9.06
CA LEU A 152 2.67 -12.37 -8.37
C LEU A 152 1.88 -12.22 -7.06
N THR A 153 0.64 -12.69 -7.00
CA THR A 153 -0.31 -12.37 -5.91
C THR A 153 0.24 -12.78 -4.54
N ASN A 154 0.73 -14.01 -4.39
CA ASN A 154 1.23 -14.50 -3.10
C ASN A 154 2.50 -13.75 -2.66
N GLU A 155 3.38 -13.40 -3.59
CA GLU A 155 4.61 -12.66 -3.27
C GLU A 155 4.30 -11.21 -2.90
N LEU A 156 3.36 -10.57 -3.62
CA LEU A 156 2.95 -9.19 -3.38
C LEU A 156 2.31 -9.03 -2.01
N PHE A 157 1.28 -9.82 -1.70
CA PHE A 157 0.57 -9.70 -0.43
C PHE A 157 1.34 -10.40 0.71
N GLY A 158 2.11 -11.45 0.44
CA GLY A 158 2.88 -12.14 1.45
C GLY A 158 4.09 -11.37 1.99
N LYS A 159 4.55 -10.31 1.31
CA LYS A 159 5.79 -9.58 1.67
C LYS A 159 5.63 -8.06 1.72
N HIS A 160 4.38 -7.60 1.90
CA HIS A 160 4.01 -6.19 1.92
C HIS A 160 4.36 -5.45 0.62
N PHE A 161 3.67 -4.37 0.35
CA PHE A 161 3.97 -3.54 -0.81
C PHE A 161 3.64 -2.09 -0.59
N SER A 162 4.25 -1.22 -1.39
CA SER A 162 3.99 0.21 -1.33
C SER A 162 3.62 0.78 -2.69
N ILE A 163 2.80 1.83 -2.66
CA ILE A 163 2.43 2.61 -3.82
C ILE A 163 2.79 4.07 -3.50
N VAL A 164 3.79 4.58 -4.21
CA VAL A 164 4.38 5.89 -3.93
C VAL A 164 4.29 6.79 -5.15
N GLY A 165 4.02 8.08 -4.92
CA GLY A 165 3.89 9.02 -6.03
C GLY A 165 3.25 10.35 -5.66
N THR A 166 3.58 11.39 -6.40
CA THR A 166 3.06 12.75 -6.18
C THR A 166 1.52 12.83 -6.24
N THR A 167 0.93 13.90 -5.69
CA THR A 167 -0.51 14.15 -5.81
C THR A 167 -0.95 14.22 -7.27
N GLY A 168 -2.05 13.56 -7.62
CA GLY A 168 -2.55 13.51 -9.00
C GLY A 168 -1.79 12.58 -9.96
N SER A 169 -0.82 11.78 -9.47
CA SER A 169 -0.13 10.77 -10.29
C SER A 169 -0.98 9.53 -10.60
N GLY A 170 -2.08 9.32 -9.86
CA GLY A 170 -2.99 8.18 -10.04
C GLY A 170 -2.87 7.08 -8.98
N LYS A 171 -2.27 7.35 -7.81
CA LYS A 171 -2.12 6.37 -6.71
C LYS A 171 -3.43 5.65 -6.38
N SER A 172 -4.52 6.39 -6.12
CA SER A 172 -5.79 5.78 -5.75
C SER A 172 -6.34 4.87 -6.85
N CYS A 173 -6.18 5.27 -8.11
CA CYS A 173 -6.55 4.42 -9.26
C CYS A 173 -5.68 3.15 -9.33
N VAL A 174 -4.37 3.26 -9.09
CA VAL A 174 -3.47 2.09 -9.07
C VAL A 174 -3.84 1.12 -7.95
N VAL A 175 -4.14 1.62 -6.74
CA VAL A 175 -4.66 0.80 -5.63
C VAL A 175 -5.92 0.07 -6.06
N ALA A 176 -6.90 0.79 -6.61
CA ALA A 176 -8.16 0.21 -7.07
C ALA A 176 -7.96 -0.83 -8.18
N THR A 177 -7.08 -0.57 -9.16
CA THR A 177 -6.78 -1.51 -10.25
C THR A 177 -6.12 -2.79 -9.72
N ILE A 178 -5.12 -2.67 -8.85
CA ILE A 178 -4.44 -3.83 -8.24
C ILE A 178 -5.43 -4.67 -7.42
N LEU A 179 -6.19 -4.03 -6.52
CA LEU A 179 -7.13 -4.74 -5.66
C LEU A 179 -8.26 -5.39 -6.47
N SER A 180 -8.82 -4.69 -7.48
CA SER A 180 -9.86 -5.24 -8.35
C SER A 180 -9.37 -6.47 -9.11
N ALA A 181 -8.19 -6.38 -9.74
CA ALA A 181 -7.61 -7.49 -10.50
C ALA A 181 -7.37 -8.74 -9.63
N VAL A 182 -7.03 -8.53 -8.35
CA VAL A 182 -6.81 -9.62 -7.38
C VAL A 182 -8.13 -10.20 -6.90
N ILE A 183 -9.10 -9.35 -6.53
CA ILE A 183 -10.42 -9.74 -6.04
C ILE A 183 -11.20 -10.51 -7.10
N GLU A 184 -11.13 -10.12 -8.37
CA GLU A 184 -11.80 -10.83 -9.48
C GLU A 184 -11.36 -12.30 -9.59
N ARG A 185 -10.11 -12.60 -9.24
CA ARG A 185 -9.57 -13.98 -9.22
C ARG A 185 -9.69 -14.66 -7.85
N ASN A 186 -9.88 -13.87 -6.80
CA ASN A 186 -9.91 -14.31 -5.40
C ASN A 186 -11.12 -13.68 -4.69
N PRO A 187 -12.35 -14.16 -4.98
CA PRO A 187 -13.57 -13.55 -4.46
C PRO A 187 -13.72 -13.66 -2.93
N ASN A 188 -12.91 -14.53 -2.29
CA ASN A 188 -12.86 -14.71 -0.84
C ASN A 188 -11.66 -13.99 -0.20
N ALA A 189 -11.10 -12.96 -0.84
CA ALA A 189 -10.06 -12.14 -0.23
C ALA A 189 -10.59 -11.37 0.99
N HIS A 190 -9.69 -11.02 1.91
CA HIS A 190 -9.98 -10.21 3.09
C HIS A 190 -9.13 -8.93 3.03
N VAL A 191 -9.74 -7.80 2.64
CA VAL A 191 -9.04 -6.52 2.50
C VAL A 191 -9.72 -5.47 3.39
N MET A 192 -8.91 -4.74 4.16
CA MET A 192 -9.35 -3.57 4.94
C MET A 192 -8.62 -2.33 4.43
N LEU A 193 -9.34 -1.41 3.80
CA LEU A 193 -8.82 -0.17 3.23
C LEU A 193 -9.20 1.00 4.13
N ILE A 194 -8.19 1.72 4.64
CA ILE A 194 -8.38 2.95 5.43
C ILE A 194 -8.39 4.13 4.48
N ASP A 195 -9.53 4.80 4.35
CA ASP A 195 -9.78 5.87 3.38
C ASP A 195 -9.98 7.23 4.08
N PRO A 196 -8.91 8.03 4.27
CA PRO A 196 -9.01 9.35 4.90
C PRO A 196 -9.70 10.41 4.04
N HIS A 197 -9.96 10.12 2.77
CA HIS A 197 -10.49 11.08 1.80
C HIS A 197 -11.88 10.71 1.25
N GLY A 198 -12.37 9.49 1.52
CA GLY A 198 -13.67 9.01 1.05
C GLY A 198 -13.72 8.78 -0.46
N GLU A 199 -12.58 8.46 -1.09
CA GLU A 199 -12.46 8.32 -2.54
C GLU A 199 -12.90 6.94 -3.05
N TYR A 200 -12.81 5.89 -2.22
CA TYR A 200 -12.86 4.50 -2.68
C TYR A 200 -14.26 3.88 -2.68
N ALA A 201 -15.26 4.50 -2.07
CA ALA A 201 -16.62 3.95 -1.97
C ALA A 201 -17.21 3.56 -3.34
N ALA A 202 -16.96 4.39 -4.37
CA ALA A 202 -17.42 4.11 -5.73
C ALA A 202 -16.63 2.98 -6.42
N ALA A 203 -15.36 2.78 -6.05
CA ALA A 203 -14.45 1.92 -6.82
C ALA A 203 -14.80 0.43 -6.75
N PHE A 204 -15.45 -0.02 -5.67
CA PHE A 204 -15.71 -1.43 -5.39
C PHE A 204 -17.19 -1.83 -5.40
N GLY A 205 -18.11 -0.88 -5.59
CA GLY A 205 -19.55 -1.14 -5.72
C GLY A 205 -20.09 -2.19 -4.74
N ASP A 206 -20.76 -3.22 -5.27
CA ASP A 206 -21.36 -4.30 -4.47
C ASP A 206 -20.33 -5.23 -3.81
N GLN A 207 -19.07 -5.23 -4.26
CA GLN A 207 -17.97 -6.02 -3.69
C GLN A 207 -17.38 -5.34 -2.44
N GLY A 208 -17.73 -4.09 -2.17
CA GLY A 208 -17.28 -3.33 -1.00
C GLY A 208 -18.32 -3.21 0.11
N LEU A 209 -17.84 -3.26 1.36
CA LEU A 209 -18.57 -2.77 2.53
C LEU A 209 -17.94 -1.44 2.97
N VAL A 210 -18.66 -0.33 2.81
CA VAL A 210 -18.23 0.98 3.31
C VAL A 210 -18.70 1.14 4.75
N LEU A 211 -17.79 1.51 5.65
CA LEU A 211 -18.08 1.84 7.05
C LEU A 211 -17.57 3.26 7.33
N SER A 212 -18.43 4.10 7.90
CA SER A 212 -18.10 5.47 8.26
C SER A 212 -18.66 5.82 9.65
N PRO A 213 -18.14 6.85 10.34
CA PRO A 213 -18.71 7.29 11.62
C PRO A 213 -20.19 7.65 11.48
N GLY A 214 -21.05 6.91 12.19
CA GLY A 214 -22.52 7.07 12.12
C GLY A 214 -23.21 6.13 11.13
N ASP A 215 -22.45 5.46 10.26
CA ASP A 215 -22.96 4.43 9.34
C ASP A 215 -22.05 3.20 9.35
N GLY A 216 -22.40 2.22 10.18
CA GLY A 216 -21.73 0.92 10.25
C GLY A 216 -20.40 0.88 11.02
N LEU A 217 -19.62 1.98 11.09
CA LEU A 217 -18.37 1.99 11.86
C LEU A 217 -18.65 2.17 13.37
N HIS A 218 -18.34 1.15 14.15
CA HIS A 218 -18.45 1.17 15.61
C HIS A 218 -17.20 0.56 16.24
N LEU A 219 -16.45 1.37 16.97
CA LEU A 219 -15.23 0.99 17.67
C LEU A 219 -15.38 1.41 19.14
N PRO A 220 -16.09 0.64 19.98
CA PRO A 220 -16.38 1.06 21.33
C PRO A 220 -15.10 1.24 22.14
N TYR A 221 -15.08 2.25 23.02
CA TYR A 221 -13.93 2.65 23.83
C TYR A 221 -13.25 1.50 24.61
N TRP A 222 -13.96 0.41 24.89
CA TRP A 222 -13.42 -0.72 25.62
C TRP A 222 -12.48 -1.62 24.81
N LEU A 223 -12.46 -1.46 23.48
CA LEU A 223 -11.49 -2.10 22.58
C LEU A 223 -10.11 -1.43 22.62
N PHE A 224 -10.04 -0.18 23.07
CA PHE A 224 -8.84 0.65 23.05
C PHE A 224 -7.92 0.20 24.19
N ASN A 225 -6.63 0.11 23.90
CA ASN A 225 -5.62 -0.09 24.93
C ASN A 225 -5.42 1.22 25.73
N PHE A 226 -4.61 1.15 26.78
CA PHE A 226 -4.41 2.27 27.68
C PHE A 226 -3.73 3.48 27.01
N GLU A 227 -2.74 3.26 26.13
CA GLU A 227 -2.10 4.35 25.38
C GLU A 227 -3.11 5.05 24.44
N GLU A 228 -3.95 4.27 23.75
CA GLU A 228 -4.98 4.72 22.81
C GLU A 228 -6.11 5.50 23.50
N ILE A 229 -6.63 5.00 24.63
CA ILE A 229 -7.70 5.71 25.35
C ILE A 229 -7.19 6.99 26.02
N VAL A 230 -5.94 6.98 26.52
CA VAL A 230 -5.30 8.18 27.08
C VAL A 230 -5.14 9.24 26.02
N GLU A 231 -4.73 8.89 24.80
CA GLU A 231 -4.60 9.84 23.70
C GLU A 231 -5.96 10.47 23.33
N ILE A 232 -7.03 9.68 23.26
CA ILE A 232 -8.36 10.23 22.96
C ILE A 232 -8.87 11.15 24.07
N VAL A 233 -8.67 10.75 25.33
CA VAL A 233 -9.21 11.47 26.47
C VAL A 233 -8.39 12.71 26.77
N LEU A 234 -7.07 12.58 26.92
CA LEU A 234 -6.18 13.65 27.37
C LEU A 234 -5.46 14.38 26.22
N GLY A 235 -5.29 13.73 25.06
CA GLY A 235 -4.57 14.30 23.92
C GLY A 235 -3.16 14.73 24.27
N SER A 236 -2.70 15.80 23.61
CA SER A 236 -1.34 16.35 23.78
C SER A 236 -1.09 17.00 25.14
N ASP A 237 -2.12 17.33 25.93
CA ASP A 237 -2.01 17.93 27.28
C ASP A 237 -1.95 16.85 28.37
N ARG A 238 -1.28 15.73 28.08
CA ARG A 238 -1.24 14.55 28.93
C ARG A 238 -0.50 14.85 30.24
N GLN A 239 -1.27 15.02 31.31
CA GLN A 239 -0.72 15.01 32.66
C GLN A 239 -0.52 13.57 33.14
N PRO A 240 0.68 13.18 33.61
CA PRO A 240 0.96 11.81 34.06
C PRO A 240 0.02 11.34 35.18
N GLU A 241 -0.39 12.26 36.05
CA GLU A 241 -1.33 11.98 37.14
C GLU A 241 -2.72 11.62 36.62
N GLN A 242 -3.28 12.43 35.70
CA GLN A 242 -4.59 12.16 35.09
C GLN A 242 -4.59 10.83 34.34
N ALA A 243 -3.51 10.49 33.64
CA ALA A 243 -3.39 9.20 32.97
C ALA A 243 -3.43 8.04 33.97
N LYS A 244 -2.70 8.13 35.09
CA LYS A 244 -2.72 7.10 36.14
C LYS A 244 -4.11 6.94 36.74
N ILE A 245 -4.76 8.06 37.09
CA ILE A 245 -6.13 8.07 37.64
C ILE A 245 -7.11 7.39 36.67
N LEU A 246 -7.04 7.72 35.38
CA LEU A 246 -7.88 7.10 34.35
C LEU A 246 -7.62 5.59 34.26
N GLY A 247 -6.36 5.17 34.28
CA GLY A 247 -5.97 3.76 34.24
C GLY A 247 -6.53 2.95 35.39
N ASP A 248 -6.40 3.46 36.62
CA ASP A 248 -6.92 2.82 37.83
C ASP A 248 -8.46 2.69 37.77
N ALA A 249 -9.15 3.73 37.30
CA ALA A 249 -10.62 3.71 37.15
C ALA A 249 -11.11 2.73 36.07
N ILE A 250 -10.41 2.65 34.93
CA ILE A 250 -10.72 1.68 33.86
C ILE A 250 -10.48 0.25 34.35
N LEU A 251 -9.34 0.00 35.02
CA LEU A 251 -9.02 -1.32 35.54
C LEU A 251 -10.07 -1.79 36.56
N ALA A 252 -10.49 -0.91 37.48
CA ALA A 252 -11.55 -1.21 38.44
C ALA A 252 -12.89 -1.52 37.73
N ALA A 253 -13.24 -0.76 36.69
CA ALA A 253 -14.45 -1.00 35.90
C ALA A 253 -14.41 -2.34 35.14
N LYS A 254 -13.24 -2.75 34.62
CA LYS A 254 -13.05 -4.05 33.96
C LYS A 254 -13.07 -5.22 34.97
N GLN A 255 -12.48 -5.05 36.15
CA GLN A 255 -12.54 -6.06 37.22
C GLN A 255 -13.98 -6.38 37.63
N ALA A 256 -14.85 -5.37 37.68
CA ALA A 256 -16.27 -5.57 37.95
C ALA A 256 -16.98 -6.39 36.84
N TYR A 257 -16.52 -6.32 35.60
CA TYR A 257 -17.01 -7.16 34.50
C TYR A 257 -16.54 -8.62 34.65
N PHE A 258 -15.25 -8.82 34.90
CA PHE A 258 -14.65 -10.14 35.10
C PHE A 258 -15.30 -10.91 36.26
N ALA A 259 -15.50 -10.24 37.40
CA ALA A 259 -16.16 -10.83 38.55
C ALA A 259 -17.59 -11.31 38.24
N LYS A 260 -18.33 -10.60 37.37
CA LYS A 260 -19.68 -11.00 36.93
C LYS A 260 -19.67 -12.21 36.00
N GLN A 261 -18.61 -12.40 35.23
CA GLN A 261 -18.45 -13.52 34.30
C GLN A 261 -17.81 -14.76 34.96
N GLY A 262 -17.44 -14.70 36.24
CA GLY A 262 -16.72 -15.78 36.93
C GLY A 262 -15.29 -15.98 36.42
N LEU A 263 -14.72 -14.98 35.74
CA LEU A 263 -13.36 -14.99 35.20
C LEU A 263 -12.44 -14.27 36.19
N ASP A 264 -12.01 -14.93 37.26
CA ASP A 264 -11.26 -14.26 38.32
C ASP A 264 -9.87 -13.74 37.86
N LYS A 265 -9.68 -12.41 37.97
CA LYS A 265 -8.40 -11.67 38.13
C LYS A 265 -7.32 -11.76 37.03
N THR A 266 -7.61 -12.24 35.82
CA THR A 266 -6.58 -12.33 34.76
C THR A 266 -6.50 -11.12 33.82
N GLY A 267 -7.47 -10.21 33.86
CA GLY A 267 -7.52 -9.08 32.94
C GLY A 267 -6.67 -7.89 33.34
N THR A 268 -6.01 -7.30 32.34
CA THR A 268 -5.27 -6.04 32.43
C THR A 268 -6.13 -4.86 31.98
N VAL A 269 -5.61 -3.64 32.14
CA VAL A 269 -6.22 -2.42 31.58
C VAL A 269 -6.36 -2.48 30.05
N ASP A 270 -5.53 -3.28 29.37
CA ASP A 270 -5.51 -3.42 27.91
C ASP A 270 -6.38 -4.59 27.39
N THR A 271 -6.91 -5.43 28.28
CA THR A 271 -7.74 -6.57 27.85
C THR A 271 -9.04 -6.04 27.22
N PRO A 272 -9.39 -6.40 25.97
CA PRO A 272 -10.51 -5.81 25.23
C PRO A 272 -11.86 -6.37 25.69
N VAL A 273 -12.22 -6.14 26.96
CA VAL A 273 -13.49 -6.55 27.55
C VAL A 273 -14.41 -5.36 27.80
N PRO A 274 -15.73 -5.54 27.65
CA PRO A 274 -16.67 -4.45 27.86
C PRO A 274 -16.69 -3.94 29.29
N TYR A 275 -16.69 -2.62 29.44
CA TYR A 275 -16.97 -1.93 30.70
C TYR A 275 -17.83 -0.70 30.43
N ARG A 276 -18.56 -0.20 31.43
CA ARG A 276 -19.42 0.99 31.27
C ARG A 276 -18.67 2.25 31.69
N MET A 277 -18.79 3.31 30.89
CA MET A 277 -18.21 4.60 31.26
C MET A 277 -18.82 5.18 32.56
N SER A 278 -20.08 4.86 32.85
CA SER A 278 -20.71 5.21 34.14
C SER A 278 -20.00 4.59 35.34
N GLU A 279 -19.43 3.38 35.20
CA GLU A 279 -18.65 2.75 36.27
C GLU A 279 -17.30 3.45 36.45
N VAL A 280 -16.66 3.86 35.34
CA VAL A 280 -15.42 4.66 35.38
C VAL A 280 -15.69 5.97 36.12
N LEU A 281 -16.73 6.71 35.73
CA LEU A 281 -17.11 7.97 36.39
C LEU A 281 -17.41 7.76 37.89
N ARG A 282 -18.14 6.68 38.25
CA ARG A 282 -18.40 6.32 39.65
C ARG A 282 -17.12 6.04 40.43
N HIS A 283 -16.16 5.34 39.83
CA HIS A 283 -14.86 5.08 40.46
C HIS A 283 -14.05 6.36 40.65
N LEU A 284 -14.12 7.30 39.70
CA LEU A 284 -13.52 8.62 39.85
C LEU A 284 -14.17 9.42 40.98
N ASP A 285 -15.50 9.40 41.11
CA ASP A 285 -16.22 10.08 42.19
C ASP A 285 -15.84 9.54 43.57
N VAL A 286 -15.80 8.22 43.72
CA VAL A 286 -15.44 7.57 44.99
C VAL A 286 -14.00 7.86 45.36
N ALA A 287 -13.07 7.77 44.41
CA ALA A 287 -11.67 8.08 44.64
C ALA A 287 -11.46 9.55 44.99
N MET A 288 -12.16 10.47 44.32
CA MET A 288 -12.11 11.91 44.60
C MET A 288 -12.64 12.24 46.00
N GLY A 289 -13.72 11.58 46.46
CA GLY A 289 -14.28 11.77 47.80
C GLY A 289 -13.39 11.27 48.95
N ALA A 290 -12.40 10.42 48.64
CA ALA A 290 -11.43 9.89 49.61
C ALA A 290 -10.10 10.68 49.63
N LEU A 291 -9.99 11.78 48.88
CA LEU A 291 -8.76 12.60 48.83
C LEU A 291 -8.66 13.55 50.02
N ASP A 292 -7.52 13.49 50.71
CA ASP A 292 -7.17 14.43 51.78
C ASP A 292 -6.58 15.76 51.25
N ARG A 293 -6.15 15.81 49.98
CA ARG A 293 -5.43 16.95 49.37
C ARG A 293 -6.25 17.64 48.27
N PRO A 294 -6.45 18.97 48.34
CA PRO A 294 -7.23 19.72 47.34
C PRO A 294 -6.60 19.75 45.94
N GLU A 295 -5.27 19.72 45.84
CA GLU A 295 -4.56 19.79 44.54
C GLU A 295 -4.91 18.64 43.58
N ASN A 296 -5.20 17.45 44.10
CA ASN A 296 -5.52 16.29 43.26
C ASN A 296 -6.96 16.35 42.76
N VAL A 297 -7.86 17.07 43.43
CA VAL A 297 -9.29 17.18 43.07
C VAL A 297 -9.46 17.76 41.66
N GLY A 298 -8.63 18.74 41.29
CA GLY A 298 -8.65 19.34 39.95
C GLY A 298 -8.37 18.34 38.83
N ALA A 299 -7.47 17.38 39.05
CA ALA A 299 -7.15 16.34 38.07
C ALA A 299 -8.34 15.41 37.81
N PHE A 300 -9.05 14.99 38.87
CA PHE A 300 -10.26 14.18 38.77
C PHE A 300 -11.39 14.93 38.07
N GLN A 301 -11.67 16.18 38.47
CA GLN A 301 -12.72 17.00 37.87
C GLN A 301 -12.46 17.27 36.39
N GLY A 302 -11.23 17.63 36.02
CA GLY A 302 -10.85 17.83 34.62
C GLY A 302 -11.04 16.56 33.77
N LEU A 303 -10.65 15.40 34.31
CA LEU A 303 -10.85 14.12 33.64
C LEU A 303 -12.33 13.79 33.45
N GLN A 304 -13.16 13.96 34.48
CA GLN A 304 -14.61 13.74 34.40
C GLN A 304 -15.27 14.64 33.36
N GLN A 305 -14.95 15.94 33.38
CA GLN A 305 -15.48 16.91 32.41
C GLN A 305 -15.10 16.51 30.98
N ARG A 306 -13.85 16.08 30.78
CA ARG A 306 -13.35 15.65 29.47
C ARG A 306 -14.06 14.39 28.98
N LEU A 307 -14.23 13.38 29.84
CA LEU A 307 -14.99 12.16 29.51
C LEU A 307 -16.45 12.48 29.15
N GLN A 308 -17.13 13.32 29.93
CA GLN A 308 -18.51 13.73 29.66
C GLN A 308 -18.63 14.52 28.34
N THR A 309 -17.65 15.37 28.04
CA THR A 309 -17.57 16.11 26.77
C THR A 309 -17.46 15.14 25.59
N LEU A 310 -16.59 14.14 25.68
CA LEU A 310 -16.42 13.13 24.63
C LEU A 310 -17.66 12.24 24.45
N GLN A 311 -18.39 11.92 25.53
CA GLN A 311 -19.64 11.16 25.46
C GLN A 311 -20.81 11.93 24.84
N SER A 312 -20.75 13.26 24.86
CA SER A 312 -21.80 14.14 24.29
C SER A 312 -21.47 14.64 22.89
N ASP A 313 -20.20 14.58 22.47
CA ASP A 313 -19.77 14.99 21.14
C ASP A 313 -20.13 13.93 20.09
N ALA A 314 -21.01 14.33 19.15
CA ALA A 314 -21.49 13.47 18.07
C ALA A 314 -20.37 12.92 17.19
N ARG A 315 -19.24 13.64 17.05
CA ARG A 315 -18.08 13.20 16.25
C ARG A 315 -17.40 11.97 16.84
N TYR A 316 -17.54 11.75 18.14
CA TYR A 316 -16.99 10.60 18.85
C TYR A 316 -18.04 9.52 19.14
N ALA A 317 -19.26 9.64 18.60
CA ALA A 317 -20.33 8.69 18.83
C ALA A 317 -19.98 7.26 18.37
N PHE A 318 -19.09 7.10 17.38
CA PHE A 318 -18.61 5.79 16.96
C PHE A 318 -17.74 5.08 18.03
N VAL A 319 -17.20 5.84 19.01
CA VAL A 319 -16.39 5.33 20.13
C VAL A 319 -17.16 5.34 21.46
N PHE A 320 -17.78 6.48 21.79
CA PHE A 320 -18.45 6.72 23.08
C PHE A 320 -19.98 6.74 22.99
N GLY A 321 -20.56 6.35 21.86
CA GLY A 321 -21.99 6.43 21.59
C GLY A 321 -22.86 5.83 22.69
N GLN A 322 -23.99 6.47 22.94
CA GLN A 322 -24.94 6.13 24.02
C GLN A 322 -25.80 4.92 23.64
N ARG A 323 -25.18 3.75 23.44
CA ARG A 323 -25.96 2.50 23.42
C ARG A 323 -26.44 2.22 24.84
N LEU A 324 -27.76 2.07 24.99
CA LEU A 324 -28.44 1.77 26.26
C LEU A 324 -27.84 0.56 26.99
N THR A 325 -27.24 -0.37 26.25
CA THR A 325 -26.50 -1.51 26.82
C THR A 325 -25.14 -1.67 26.16
N VAL A 326 -24.08 -1.63 26.97
CA VAL A 326 -22.74 -2.09 26.58
C VAL A 326 -22.76 -3.62 26.54
N ARG A 327 -22.42 -4.21 25.38
CA ARG A 327 -22.36 -5.65 25.14
C ARG A 327 -20.98 -6.04 24.61
N ASP A 328 -20.65 -7.32 24.73
CA ASP A 328 -19.49 -7.88 24.06
C ASP A 328 -19.82 -8.09 22.58
N GLU A 329 -19.20 -7.29 21.73
CA GLU A 329 -19.39 -7.30 20.28
C GLU A 329 -18.06 -7.52 19.54
N LEU A 330 -16.99 -7.92 20.25
CA LEU A 330 -15.65 -8.03 19.66
C LEU A 330 -15.66 -8.96 18.43
N THR A 331 -16.28 -10.13 18.56
CA THR A 331 -16.41 -11.09 17.45
C THR A 331 -17.12 -10.48 16.25
N ALA A 332 -18.23 -9.76 16.45
CA ALA A 332 -19.00 -9.15 15.37
C ALA A 332 -18.22 -8.03 14.69
N ILE A 333 -17.51 -7.20 15.46
CA ILE A 333 -16.69 -6.10 14.95
C ILE A 333 -15.53 -6.66 14.11
N ILE A 334 -14.79 -7.66 14.60
CA ILE A 334 -13.69 -8.28 13.86
C ILE A 334 -14.22 -8.97 12.59
N ALA A 335 -15.31 -9.71 12.68
CA ALA A 335 -15.97 -10.34 11.54
C ALA A 335 -16.38 -9.33 10.46
N GLN A 336 -16.94 -8.19 10.87
CA GLN A 336 -17.35 -7.12 9.96
C GLN A 336 -16.15 -6.43 9.31
N LEU A 337 -15.13 -6.07 10.11
CA LEU A 337 -13.92 -5.39 9.62
C LEU A 337 -13.12 -6.25 8.65
N LEU A 338 -12.93 -7.53 8.99
CA LEU A 338 -12.10 -8.45 8.21
C LEU A 338 -12.88 -9.26 7.17
N ARG A 339 -14.19 -9.05 7.04
CA ARG A 339 -15.08 -9.77 6.11
C ARG A 339 -15.01 -11.28 6.32
N ILE A 340 -15.30 -11.74 7.54
CA ILE A 340 -15.32 -13.16 7.90
C ILE A 340 -16.71 -13.52 8.43
N PRO A 341 -17.58 -14.19 7.65
CA PRO A 341 -17.40 -14.62 6.26
C PRO A 341 -17.42 -13.45 5.26
N VAL A 342 -16.96 -13.72 4.03
CA VAL A 342 -16.82 -12.69 2.99
C VAL A 342 -18.17 -12.21 2.44
N ASP A 343 -19.16 -13.09 2.36
CA ASP A 343 -20.54 -12.79 1.90
C ASP A 343 -20.60 -11.94 0.62
N GLY A 344 -19.75 -12.28 -0.36
CA GLY A 344 -19.67 -11.57 -1.64
C GLY A 344 -19.00 -10.20 -1.61
N LYS A 345 -18.54 -9.73 -0.44
CA LYS A 345 -17.84 -8.45 -0.28
C LYS A 345 -16.43 -8.64 0.31
N PRO A 346 -15.40 -8.84 -0.53
CA PRO A 346 -14.04 -9.11 -0.06
C PRO A 346 -13.30 -7.89 0.52
N ILE A 347 -13.83 -6.68 0.36
CA ILE A 347 -13.20 -5.45 0.84
C ILE A 347 -14.08 -4.67 1.80
N THR A 348 -13.51 -4.30 2.94
CA THR A 348 -14.05 -3.28 3.85
C THR A 348 -13.34 -1.96 3.58
N ILE A 349 -14.10 -0.91 3.30
CA ILE A 349 -13.61 0.45 3.09
C ILE A 349 -14.00 1.27 4.32
N LEU A 350 -13.01 1.69 5.09
CA LEU A 350 -13.17 2.52 6.28
C LEU A 350 -13.05 3.97 5.85
N ASP A 351 -14.19 4.61 5.57
CA ASP A 351 -14.23 6.05 5.33
C ASP A 351 -14.04 6.78 6.66
N VAL A 352 -12.80 7.24 6.88
CA VAL A 352 -12.39 7.96 8.07
C VAL A 352 -12.31 9.47 7.83
N SER A 353 -12.82 9.96 6.69
CA SER A 353 -12.82 11.39 6.34
C SER A 353 -13.65 12.25 7.30
N GLY A 354 -14.62 11.64 8.00
CA GLY A 354 -15.44 12.28 9.03
C GLY A 354 -14.82 12.28 10.43
N ILE A 355 -13.71 11.55 10.65
CA ILE A 355 -13.08 11.42 11.97
C ILE A 355 -12.20 12.66 12.25
N PRO A 356 -12.26 13.24 13.47
CA PRO A 356 -11.35 14.31 13.87
C PRO A 356 -9.87 13.90 13.72
N SER A 357 -9.02 14.82 13.24
CA SER A 357 -7.60 14.55 13.00
C SER A 357 -6.84 14.08 14.25
N GLU A 358 -7.25 14.55 15.44
CA GLU A 358 -6.69 14.16 16.73
C GLU A 358 -6.90 12.67 17.04
N VAL A 359 -7.96 12.07 16.51
CA VAL A 359 -8.37 10.68 16.82
C VAL A 359 -8.03 9.72 15.70
N LEU A 360 -7.87 10.23 14.48
CA LEU A 360 -7.61 9.44 13.29
C LEU A 360 -6.45 8.45 13.49
N ASN A 361 -5.32 8.93 14.02
CA ASN A 361 -4.16 8.07 14.25
C ASN A 361 -4.44 6.99 15.32
N VAL A 362 -5.24 7.29 16.33
CA VAL A 362 -5.65 6.31 17.34
C VAL A 362 -6.53 5.23 16.73
N VAL A 363 -7.46 5.60 15.85
CA VAL A 363 -8.31 4.64 15.13
C VAL A 363 -7.47 3.72 14.26
N VAL A 364 -6.49 4.27 13.52
CA VAL A 364 -5.55 3.45 12.74
C VAL A 364 -4.73 2.50 13.64
N SER A 365 -4.27 2.97 14.81
CA SER A 365 -3.60 2.12 15.82
C SER A 365 -4.48 0.94 16.22
N VAL A 366 -5.73 1.21 16.63
CA VAL A 366 -6.69 0.18 17.05
C VAL A 366 -6.93 -0.83 15.94
N LEU A 367 -7.21 -0.37 14.72
CA LEU A 367 -7.49 -1.24 13.57
C LEU A 367 -6.30 -2.15 13.24
N CYS A 368 -5.09 -1.59 13.19
CA CYS A 368 -3.87 -2.34 12.95
C CYS A 368 -3.60 -3.37 14.06
N ARG A 369 -3.71 -2.93 15.32
CA ARG A 369 -3.49 -3.78 16.49
C ARG A 369 -4.50 -4.92 16.55
N LEU A 370 -5.80 -4.64 16.42
CA LEU A 370 -6.85 -5.65 16.45
C LEU A 370 -6.70 -6.67 15.31
N THR A 371 -6.34 -6.22 14.11
CA THR A 371 -6.09 -7.11 12.97
C THR A 371 -4.90 -8.04 13.24
N PHE A 372 -3.80 -7.49 13.76
CA PHE A 372 -2.62 -8.30 14.11
C PHE A 372 -2.89 -9.25 15.26
N ASP A 373 -3.57 -8.80 16.32
CA ASP A 373 -3.93 -9.63 17.46
C ASP A 373 -4.85 -10.77 17.00
N PHE A 374 -5.86 -10.50 16.18
CA PHE A 374 -6.71 -11.55 15.59
C PHE A 374 -5.87 -12.61 14.85
N ALA A 375 -4.95 -12.18 13.99
CA ALA A 375 -4.09 -13.10 13.24
C ALA A 375 -3.15 -13.91 14.15
N LEU A 376 -2.65 -13.31 15.25
CA LEU A 376 -1.79 -13.96 16.22
C LEU A 376 -2.52 -15.05 17.02
N TRP A 377 -3.78 -14.82 17.37
CA TRP A 377 -4.60 -15.72 18.19
C TRP A 377 -5.45 -16.70 17.37
N SER A 378 -5.43 -16.62 16.04
CA SER A 378 -6.18 -17.52 15.17
C SER A 378 -5.51 -18.89 15.06
N ASP A 379 -6.30 -19.97 15.14
CA ASP A 379 -5.82 -21.36 15.00
C ASP A 379 -5.25 -21.64 13.59
N SER A 380 -5.67 -20.88 12.59
CA SER A 380 -5.22 -20.99 11.22
C SER A 380 -4.98 -19.60 10.63
N PRO A 381 -3.93 -19.40 9.80
CA PRO A 381 -3.69 -18.12 9.17
C PRO A 381 -4.87 -17.74 8.28
N VAL A 382 -5.46 -16.58 8.55
CA VAL A 382 -6.43 -15.94 7.66
C VAL A 382 -5.70 -14.79 6.97
N PRO A 383 -5.36 -14.90 5.67
CA PRO A 383 -4.64 -13.85 4.97
C PRO A 383 -5.48 -12.58 4.88
N VAL A 384 -5.05 -11.52 5.56
CA VAL A 384 -5.71 -10.20 5.58
C VAL A 384 -4.75 -9.16 5.03
N THR A 385 -5.24 -8.26 4.19
CA THR A 385 -4.47 -7.09 3.73
C THR A 385 -5.02 -5.81 4.33
N ILE A 386 -4.16 -5.03 4.98
CA ILE A 386 -4.47 -3.67 5.42
C ILE A 386 -3.89 -2.69 4.40
N VAL A 387 -4.72 -1.81 3.86
CA VAL A 387 -4.31 -0.72 2.96
C VAL A 387 -4.37 0.59 3.72
N CYS A 388 -3.23 1.24 3.87
CA CYS A 388 -3.10 2.51 4.57
C CYS A 388 -2.82 3.64 3.56
N GLU A 389 -3.87 4.37 3.18
CA GLU A 389 -3.74 5.63 2.46
C GLU A 389 -3.07 6.71 3.32
N GLU A 390 -2.33 7.62 2.68
CA GLU A 390 -1.65 8.72 3.36
C GLU A 390 -0.78 8.27 4.56
N ALA A 391 -0.10 7.12 4.45
CA ALA A 391 0.54 6.44 5.57
C ALA A 391 1.57 7.28 6.36
N HIS A 392 2.17 8.30 5.72
CA HIS A 392 3.06 9.26 6.38
C HIS A 392 2.38 10.04 7.52
N ARG A 393 1.03 10.15 7.52
CA ARG A 393 0.26 10.76 8.62
C ARG A 393 0.23 9.88 9.87
N TYR A 394 0.25 8.55 9.69
CA TYR A 394 0.11 7.56 10.76
C TYR A 394 1.46 7.12 11.31
N ALA A 395 2.47 7.07 10.45
CA ALA A 395 3.83 6.65 10.81
C ALA A 395 4.87 7.63 10.26
N PRO A 396 4.90 8.87 10.76
CA PRO A 396 5.85 9.86 10.32
C PRO A 396 7.29 9.48 10.70
N ARG A 397 8.25 9.99 9.93
CA ARG A 397 9.68 9.86 10.20
C ARG A 397 10.05 10.55 11.52
N ASP A 398 9.57 11.77 11.72
CA ASP A 398 9.73 12.52 12.95
C ASP A 398 8.97 11.84 14.10
N THR A 399 9.67 11.54 15.19
CA THR A 399 9.10 10.92 16.40
C THR A 399 8.27 11.89 17.24
N GLY A 400 8.41 13.20 17.03
CA GLY A 400 7.59 14.23 17.69
C GLY A 400 6.24 14.47 17.01
N LEU A 401 6.02 13.88 15.83
CA LEU A 401 4.78 14.01 15.06
C LEU A 401 3.97 12.72 15.11
N GLY A 402 2.65 12.84 15.00
CA GLY A 402 1.73 11.71 14.94
C GLY A 402 1.52 11.01 16.29
N PHE A 403 1.09 9.75 16.24
CA PHE A 403 0.78 8.95 17.43
C PHE A 403 1.68 7.70 17.44
N GLU A 404 2.62 7.64 18.39
CA GLU A 404 3.65 6.61 18.42
C GLU A 404 3.09 5.16 18.43
N PRO A 405 2.00 4.83 19.13
CA PRO A 405 1.37 3.51 19.04
C PRO A 405 0.89 3.13 17.64
N ALA A 406 0.41 4.08 16.82
CA ALA A 406 0.03 3.80 15.44
C ALA A 406 1.25 3.41 14.60
N LYS A 407 2.34 4.17 14.72
CA LYS A 407 3.63 3.87 14.09
C LYS A 407 4.18 2.51 14.54
N ARG A 408 4.09 2.21 15.84
CA ARG A 408 4.51 0.92 16.43
C ARG A 408 3.69 -0.24 15.87
N ALA A 409 2.36 -0.09 15.78
CA ALA A 409 1.47 -1.11 15.24
C ALA A 409 1.77 -1.40 13.76
N LEU A 410 1.88 -0.35 12.92
CA LEU A 410 2.24 -0.49 11.51
C LEU A 410 3.63 -1.14 11.34
N SER A 411 4.61 -0.70 12.11
CA SER A 411 5.98 -1.25 12.04
C SER A 411 6.05 -2.71 12.49
N ARG A 412 5.22 -3.10 13.47
CA ARG A 412 5.10 -4.50 13.89
C ARG A 412 4.49 -5.36 12.79
N ILE A 413 3.44 -4.88 12.11
CA ILE A 413 2.86 -5.59 10.97
C ILE A 413 3.88 -5.73 9.84
N ALA A 414 4.62 -4.68 9.51
CA ALA A 414 5.62 -4.74 8.44
C ALA A 414 6.75 -5.75 8.73
N LYS A 415 7.16 -5.91 10.00
CA LYS A 415 8.23 -6.83 10.40
C LYS A 415 7.78 -8.27 10.64
N GLU A 416 6.59 -8.45 11.21
CA GLU A 416 6.13 -9.74 11.71
C GLU A 416 4.86 -10.26 11.00
N GLY A 417 4.11 -9.39 10.32
CA GLY A 417 2.80 -9.68 9.75
C GLY A 417 2.83 -10.83 8.75
N ARG A 418 3.88 -10.92 7.93
CA ARG A 418 4.12 -12.03 6.99
C ARG A 418 3.99 -13.41 7.65
N LYS A 419 4.48 -13.59 8.88
CA LYS A 419 4.42 -14.88 9.59
C LYS A 419 2.99 -15.29 9.94
N TYR A 420 2.12 -14.32 10.17
CA TYR A 420 0.75 -14.52 10.64
C TYR A 420 -0.31 -14.29 9.55
N GLY A 421 0.11 -14.04 8.30
CA GLY A 421 -0.81 -13.78 7.19
C GLY A 421 -1.36 -12.36 7.15
N VAL A 422 -0.74 -11.39 7.82
CA VAL A 422 -1.14 -9.99 7.75
C VAL A 422 -0.26 -9.25 6.75
N SER A 423 -0.85 -8.82 5.65
CA SER A 423 -0.23 -7.99 4.63
C SER A 423 -0.47 -6.50 4.91
N LEU A 424 0.47 -5.67 4.45
CA LEU A 424 0.41 -4.22 4.56
C LEU A 424 0.65 -3.63 3.17
N CYS A 425 -0.28 -2.80 2.73
CA CYS A 425 -0.14 -1.94 1.58
C CYS A 425 0.02 -0.50 2.07
N VAL A 426 1.20 0.08 1.84
CA VAL A 426 1.52 1.45 2.25
C VAL A 426 1.34 2.38 1.05
N VAL A 427 0.40 3.33 1.13
CA VAL A 427 0.19 4.32 0.07
C VAL A 427 0.58 5.69 0.60
N THR A 428 1.50 6.38 -0.09
CA THR A 428 1.94 7.72 0.33
C THR A 428 2.44 8.55 -0.85
N GLN A 429 2.20 9.86 -0.76
CA GLN A 429 2.76 10.87 -1.66
C GLN A 429 4.04 11.50 -1.15
N ARG A 430 4.41 11.24 0.11
CA ARG A 430 5.62 11.73 0.75
C ARG A 430 6.40 10.58 1.37
N PRO A 431 7.13 9.79 0.57
CA PRO A 431 7.97 8.72 1.11
C PRO A 431 9.07 9.25 2.04
N SER A 432 9.54 10.50 1.85
CA SER A 432 10.52 11.13 2.76
C SER A 432 10.03 11.41 4.18
N ASP A 433 8.73 11.68 4.31
CA ASP A 433 8.07 11.92 5.59
C ASP A 433 7.65 10.61 6.29
N LEU A 434 7.77 9.45 5.64
CA LEU A 434 7.41 8.14 6.20
C LEU A 434 8.56 7.54 7.02
N ALA A 435 8.22 6.80 8.08
CA ALA A 435 9.18 6.02 8.83
C ALA A 435 10.00 5.10 7.90
N PRO A 436 11.36 5.19 7.88
CA PRO A 436 12.18 4.45 6.92
C PRO A 436 11.95 2.93 6.96
N GLY A 437 11.75 2.40 8.16
CA GLY A 437 11.48 0.99 8.41
C GLY A 437 10.10 0.49 7.94
N LEU A 438 9.21 1.34 7.44
CA LEU A 438 7.97 0.87 6.79
C LEU A 438 8.17 0.68 5.29
N LEU A 439 8.87 1.61 4.64
CA LEU A 439 9.11 1.52 3.21
C LEU A 439 10.10 0.39 2.88
N SER A 440 11.15 0.21 3.69
CA SER A 440 12.15 -0.83 3.48
C SER A 440 11.65 -2.26 3.69
N GLU A 441 10.58 -2.43 4.46
CA GLU A 441 9.94 -3.74 4.71
C GLU A 441 8.87 -4.06 3.65
N CYS A 442 8.57 -3.12 2.75
CA CYS A 442 7.73 -3.38 1.59
C CYS A 442 8.59 -3.98 0.47
N ASN A 443 8.56 -5.30 0.31
CA ASN A 443 9.40 -5.97 -0.69
C ASN A 443 8.98 -5.69 -2.14
N THR A 444 7.83 -5.03 -2.36
CA THR A 444 7.39 -4.57 -3.68
C THR A 444 7.00 -3.10 -3.63
N ILE A 445 7.45 -2.33 -4.62
CA ILE A 445 7.17 -0.90 -4.75
C ILE A 445 6.60 -0.63 -6.13
N PHE A 446 5.47 0.05 -6.17
CA PHE A 446 4.93 0.71 -7.37
C PHE A 446 5.20 2.21 -7.25
N ALA A 447 6.22 2.68 -7.96
CA ALA A 447 6.63 4.07 -7.95
C ALA A 447 6.05 4.80 -9.17
N LEU A 448 5.06 5.66 -8.92
CA LEU A 448 4.43 6.53 -9.91
C LEU A 448 5.26 7.81 -10.08
N ARG A 449 4.74 8.77 -10.86
CA ARG A 449 5.43 10.04 -11.13
C ARG A 449 5.87 10.75 -9.83
N MET A 450 7.16 11.05 -9.76
CA MET A 450 7.80 11.78 -8.65
C MET A 450 8.84 12.77 -9.16
N THR A 451 8.78 14.01 -8.67
CA THR A 451 9.67 15.10 -9.10
C THR A 451 10.63 15.55 -8.00
N ASN A 452 10.30 15.34 -6.73
CA ASN A 452 11.16 15.65 -5.60
C ASN A 452 12.36 14.70 -5.58
N HIS A 453 13.58 15.24 -5.46
CA HIS A 453 14.81 14.47 -5.45
C HIS A 453 14.95 13.61 -4.18
N ASP A 454 14.64 14.16 -3.00
CA ASP A 454 14.76 13.44 -1.73
C ASP A 454 13.83 12.23 -1.70
N ASP A 455 12.60 12.39 -2.22
CA ASP A 455 11.65 11.30 -2.34
C ASP A 455 12.12 10.23 -3.34
N GLN A 456 12.77 10.62 -4.45
CA GLN A 456 13.34 9.68 -5.42
C GLN A 456 14.48 8.87 -4.83
N GLU A 457 15.38 9.50 -4.07
CA GLU A 457 16.50 8.78 -3.42
C GLU A 457 16.00 7.79 -2.37
N ILE A 458 14.97 8.15 -1.61
CA ILE A 458 14.37 7.26 -0.62
C ILE A 458 13.71 6.04 -1.28
N VAL A 459 13.00 6.24 -2.39
CA VAL A 459 12.43 5.13 -3.16
C VAL A 459 13.53 4.29 -3.81
N ARG A 460 14.58 4.92 -4.36
CA ARG A 460 15.74 4.21 -4.93
C ARG A 460 16.42 3.32 -3.88
N GLY A 461 16.62 3.83 -2.66
CA GLY A 461 17.20 3.05 -1.56
C GLY A 461 16.33 1.91 -1.03
N ALA A 462 15.04 1.88 -1.37
CA ALA A 462 14.09 0.85 -0.95
C ALA A 462 13.86 -0.25 -2.01
N VAL A 463 14.38 -0.09 -3.23
CA VAL A 463 14.29 -1.10 -4.29
C VAL A 463 15.62 -1.83 -4.48
N PRO A 464 15.63 -3.05 -5.06
CA PRO A 464 16.88 -3.71 -5.43
C PRO A 464 17.71 -2.88 -6.42
N GLU A 465 19.03 -2.97 -6.33
CA GLU A 465 19.97 -2.26 -7.23
C GLU A 465 19.61 -2.47 -8.70
N ALA A 466 19.17 -3.70 -9.04
CA ALA A 466 18.69 -4.13 -10.35
C ALA A 466 17.53 -3.28 -10.95
N SER A 467 16.98 -2.33 -10.19
CA SER A 467 15.88 -1.46 -10.57
C SER A 467 16.27 0.02 -10.60
N HIS A 468 17.50 0.37 -10.19
CA HIS A 468 17.94 1.76 -10.07
C HIS A 468 17.92 2.50 -11.41
N GLY A 469 18.25 1.81 -12.51
CA GLY A 469 18.18 2.38 -13.86
C GLY A 469 16.77 2.83 -14.23
N LEU A 470 15.75 2.04 -13.87
CA LEU A 470 14.35 2.38 -14.12
C LEU A 470 13.86 3.56 -13.27
N MET A 471 14.42 3.76 -12.07
CA MET A 471 14.04 4.88 -11.19
C MET A 471 14.38 6.24 -11.80
N ASN A 472 15.26 6.30 -12.81
CA ASN A 472 15.55 7.54 -13.53
C ASN A 472 14.35 8.05 -14.36
N PHE A 473 13.34 7.20 -14.61
CA PHE A 473 12.12 7.58 -15.33
C PHE A 473 11.05 8.21 -14.47
N LEU A 474 11.15 8.17 -13.13
CA LEU A 474 10.10 8.65 -12.23
C LEU A 474 9.61 10.07 -12.54
N PRO A 475 10.47 11.05 -12.92
CA PRO A 475 9.99 12.39 -13.27
C PRO A 475 9.19 12.46 -14.58
N ALA A 476 9.43 11.52 -15.50
CA ALA A 476 8.88 11.51 -16.85
C ALA A 476 7.62 10.63 -17.00
N LEU A 477 7.25 9.87 -15.97
CA LEU A 477 6.08 9.00 -16.01
C LEU A 477 4.77 9.76 -16.24
N ARG A 478 3.86 9.17 -17.02
CA ARG A 478 2.50 9.70 -17.19
C ARG A 478 1.59 9.25 -16.07
N ASN A 479 0.43 9.88 -15.96
CA ASN A 479 -0.62 9.40 -15.05
C ASN A 479 -1.04 7.99 -15.44
N GLY A 480 -1.19 7.10 -14.45
CA GLY A 480 -1.49 5.68 -14.70
C GLY A 480 -0.28 4.85 -15.15
N GLU A 481 0.93 5.41 -15.12
CA GLU A 481 2.18 4.65 -15.27
C GLU A 481 2.91 4.54 -13.92
N ALA A 482 3.56 3.39 -13.69
CA ALA A 482 4.48 3.23 -12.57
C ALA A 482 5.67 2.36 -12.96
N ILE A 483 6.78 2.53 -12.24
CA ILE A 483 7.80 1.49 -12.14
C ILE A 483 7.40 0.53 -11.04
N ALA A 484 7.20 -0.73 -11.38
CA ALA A 484 6.99 -1.82 -10.43
C ALA A 484 8.31 -2.55 -10.23
N ALA A 485 8.78 -2.65 -8.99
CA ALA A 485 10.02 -3.31 -8.62
C ALA A 485 9.85 -4.11 -7.32
N GLY A 486 10.65 -5.15 -7.13
CA GLY A 486 10.59 -5.99 -5.93
C GLY A 486 10.00 -7.39 -6.17
N GLU A 487 9.63 -8.13 -5.14
CA GLU A 487 9.31 -9.56 -5.23
C GLU A 487 7.90 -9.89 -5.76
N GLY A 488 6.96 -8.95 -5.69
CA GLY A 488 5.59 -9.08 -6.20
C GLY A 488 5.49 -8.97 -7.73
N VAL A 489 6.60 -8.81 -8.43
CA VAL A 489 6.70 -8.81 -9.91
C VAL A 489 7.76 -9.79 -10.36
N SER A 490 7.66 -10.35 -11.56
CA SER A 490 8.69 -11.30 -12.05
C SER A 490 10.03 -10.60 -12.30
N MET A 491 9.97 -9.39 -12.86
CA MET A 491 11.09 -8.53 -13.18
C MET A 491 10.66 -7.08 -12.97
N PRO A 492 11.58 -6.15 -12.64
CA PRO A 492 11.25 -4.73 -12.65
C PRO A 492 10.65 -4.33 -14.01
N MET A 493 9.63 -3.48 -14.00
CA MET A 493 8.96 -3.10 -15.23
C MET A 493 8.31 -1.73 -15.12
N ARG A 494 8.24 -1.03 -16.25
CA ARG A 494 7.39 0.14 -16.42
C ARG A 494 6.02 -0.32 -16.89
N VAL A 495 5.03 -0.20 -16.01
CA VAL A 495 3.66 -0.66 -16.24
C VAL A 495 2.79 0.52 -16.63
N CYS A 496 1.97 0.33 -17.66
CA CYS A 496 0.78 1.15 -17.93
C CYS A 496 -0.42 0.40 -17.37
N PHE A 497 -1.05 0.93 -16.32
CA PHE A 497 -2.18 0.28 -15.67
C PHE A 497 -3.44 0.30 -16.54
N ASP A 498 -4.25 -0.74 -16.40
CA ASP A 498 -5.57 -0.75 -17.01
C ASP A 498 -6.42 0.38 -16.44
N VAL A 499 -7.13 1.07 -17.33
CA VAL A 499 -8.04 2.14 -16.96
C VAL A 499 -9.35 1.52 -16.49
N LEU A 500 -9.69 1.76 -15.23
CA LEU A 500 -10.96 1.31 -14.68
C LEU A 500 -12.15 1.99 -15.39
N PRO A 501 -13.30 1.32 -15.53
CA PRO A 501 -14.56 1.94 -15.92
C PRO A 501 -14.91 3.15 -15.03
N ASP A 502 -15.60 4.15 -15.58
CA ASP A 502 -15.90 5.40 -14.86
C ASP A 502 -16.67 5.17 -13.54
N ASP A 503 -17.54 4.17 -13.49
CA ASP A 503 -18.32 3.75 -12.32
C ASP A 503 -17.49 3.01 -11.26
N ARG A 504 -16.26 2.59 -11.59
CA ARG A 504 -15.32 1.88 -10.69
C ARG A 504 -14.06 2.68 -10.40
N ARG A 505 -13.99 3.94 -10.80
CA ARG A 505 -12.86 4.80 -10.45
C ARG A 505 -13.06 5.38 -9.05
N PRO A 506 -11.99 5.50 -8.25
CA PRO A 506 -12.02 6.34 -7.07
C PRO A 506 -12.44 7.75 -7.45
N ARG A 507 -13.26 8.39 -6.61
CA ARG A 507 -13.72 9.75 -6.87
C ARG A 507 -12.53 10.70 -6.83
N SER A 508 -12.35 11.48 -7.90
CA SER A 508 -11.35 12.54 -7.87
C SER A 508 -11.82 13.65 -6.94
N ALA A 509 -11.03 13.94 -5.90
CA ALA A 509 -11.29 15.08 -5.02
C ALA A 509 -11.11 16.45 -5.71
N THR A 510 -10.75 16.51 -7.00
CA THR A 510 -10.45 17.77 -7.69
C THR A 510 -11.71 18.32 -8.33
N ALA A 511 -12.28 19.37 -7.74
CA ALA A 511 -13.40 20.10 -8.34
C ALA A 511 -12.98 20.74 -9.68
N SER A 512 -13.84 20.64 -10.70
CA SER A 512 -13.67 21.39 -11.94
C SER A 512 -14.02 22.86 -11.70
N PHE A 513 -13.00 23.70 -11.52
CA PHE A 513 -13.21 25.13 -11.35
C PHE A 513 -13.91 25.74 -12.56
N THR A 514 -13.52 25.38 -13.79
CA THR A 514 -14.13 25.93 -15.00
C THR A 514 -15.61 25.54 -15.12
N GLY A 515 -15.95 24.28 -14.84
CA GLY A 515 -17.36 23.85 -14.87
C GLY A 515 -18.18 24.50 -13.75
N ALA A 516 -17.61 24.60 -12.55
CA ALA A 516 -18.30 25.23 -11.42
C ALA A 516 -18.41 26.76 -11.56
N TRP A 517 -17.48 27.42 -12.26
CA TRP A 517 -17.50 28.87 -12.49
C TRP A 517 -18.27 29.27 -13.74
N SER A 518 -18.54 28.35 -14.67
CA SER A 518 -19.38 28.63 -15.83
C SER A 518 -20.86 28.75 -15.49
N GLU A 519 -21.26 28.27 -14.32
CA GLU A 519 -22.63 28.33 -13.81
C GLU A 519 -22.69 29.24 -12.58
N GLU A 520 -23.77 30.02 -12.46
CA GLU A 520 -24.00 30.83 -11.26
C GLU A 520 -24.37 29.92 -10.09
N SER A 521 -23.60 29.96 -9.00
CA SER A 521 -23.88 29.14 -7.82
C SER A 521 -25.13 29.64 -7.09
N GLU A 522 -26.03 28.74 -6.71
CA GLU A 522 -27.24 29.11 -5.98
C GLU A 522 -26.91 29.67 -4.58
N ALA A 523 -27.53 30.78 -4.19
CA ALA A 523 -27.43 31.32 -2.82
C ALA A 523 -27.86 30.28 -1.75
N SER A 524 -28.81 29.40 -2.10
CA SER A 524 -29.27 28.27 -1.28
C SER A 524 -28.15 27.31 -0.87
N GLN A 525 -27.08 27.23 -1.68
CA GLN A 525 -25.93 26.35 -1.42
C GLN A 525 -25.13 26.87 -0.22
N VAL A 526 -24.99 28.18 -0.08
CA VAL A 526 -24.35 28.81 1.08
C VAL A 526 -25.16 28.53 2.34
N GLU A 527 -26.48 28.71 2.28
CA GLU A 527 -27.37 28.43 3.42
C GLU A 527 -27.25 26.97 3.88
N ARG A 528 -27.34 26.02 2.94
CA ARG A 528 -27.16 24.59 3.22
C ARG A 528 -25.77 24.25 3.74
N ALA A 529 -24.72 24.92 3.26
CA ALA A 529 -23.34 24.71 3.72
C ALA A 529 -23.14 25.26 5.15
N VAL A 530 -23.68 26.45 5.43
CA VAL A 530 -23.63 27.08 6.76
C VAL A 530 -24.45 26.28 7.76
N GLU A 531 -25.62 25.76 7.38
CA GLU A 531 -26.43 24.89 8.24
C GLU A 531 -25.67 23.61 8.61
N ARG A 532 -25.05 22.97 7.62
CA ARG A 532 -24.18 21.79 7.84
C ARG A 532 -22.98 22.10 8.72
N TRP A 533 -22.30 23.22 8.47
CA TRP A 533 -21.17 23.67 9.28
C TRP A 533 -21.59 23.89 10.74
N ARG A 534 -22.71 24.58 10.97
CA ARG A 534 -23.26 24.80 12.32
C ARG A 534 -23.66 23.51 13.03
N ARG A 535 -24.12 22.51 12.29
CA ARG A 535 -24.45 21.18 12.82
C ARG A 535 -23.24 20.28 13.01
N GLY A 536 -22.06 20.67 12.52
CA GLY A 536 -20.85 19.84 12.55
C GLY A 536 -20.94 18.59 11.65
N VAL A 537 -21.87 18.56 10.70
CA VAL A 537 -22.10 17.42 9.80
C VAL A 537 -21.51 17.75 8.43
N ARG A 538 -20.53 16.99 7.96
CA ARG A 538 -20.02 17.09 6.59
C ARG A 538 -21.06 16.54 5.61
N HIS A 539 -21.04 16.99 4.36
CA HIS A 539 -21.82 16.33 3.31
C HIS A 539 -21.31 14.90 3.18
N ALA A 540 -22.19 13.91 3.28
CA ALA A 540 -21.91 12.59 2.73
C ALA A 540 -21.90 12.76 1.20
N ALA A 541 -20.74 12.60 0.58
CA ALA A 541 -20.59 12.73 -0.87
C ALA A 541 -21.19 11.53 -1.60
#